data_AF-A0A4Y1QUI3-F1
#
_entry.id   AF-A0A4Y1QUI3-F1
#
_cell.length_a   1.000
_cell.length_b   1.000
_cell.length_c   1.000
_cell.angle_alpha   90.00
_cell.angle_beta   90.00
_cell.angle_gamma   90.00
#
_symmetry.space_group_name_H-M   'P 1'
#
loop_
_entity.id
_entity.type
_entity.pdbx_description
1 polymer ?
#
loop_
_entity_poly.entity_id
_entity_poly.type
_entity_poly.pdbx_seq_one_letter_code
_entity_poly.pdbx_strand_id
1 'polypeptide(L)'
;MDGFNYTHYDKKHGATHKSIVASDRIGMHIIETGNPDAFKEYLLEFDNTICGRHPISVFLHMLKNCSTSIKINFLRYEQSSRCKTMRDSSVSYASAAAKRFNPTRAQTYN
;
A
#
# COMPACT_ATOMS: atom_id res chain seq x y z
N MET A 1 25.87 -2.94 -6.74
CA MET A 1 24.57 -2.78 -7.43
C MET A 1 23.77 -3.99 -7.03
N ASP A 2 23.01 -3.86 -5.94
CA ASP A 2 22.38 -5.01 -5.31
C ASP A 2 21.09 -5.36 -6.05
N GLY A 3 21.10 -6.56 -6.62
CA GLY A 3 20.00 -7.12 -7.39
C GLY A 3 18.77 -7.33 -6.50
N PHE A 4 17.65 -6.76 -6.92
CA PHE A 4 16.33 -7.09 -6.42
C PHE A 4 15.94 -8.49 -6.92
N ASN A 5 16.50 -9.54 -6.32
CA ASN A 5 16.03 -10.91 -6.51
C ASN A 5 14.83 -11.14 -5.60
N TYR A 6 13.62 -11.12 -6.15
CA TYR A 6 12.44 -11.60 -5.47
C TYR A 6 11.98 -12.93 -6.08
N THR A 7 11.92 -13.96 -5.23
CA THR A 7 11.31 -15.25 -5.56
C THR A 7 10.42 -15.68 -4.40
N HIS A 8 9.11 -15.50 -4.57
CA HIS A 8 8.13 -16.51 -4.19
C HIS A 8 6.87 -16.28 -5.04
N TYR A 9 6.60 -17.19 -5.98
CA TYR A 9 5.38 -17.16 -6.80
C TYR A 9 4.63 -18.48 -6.62
N ASP A 10 3.42 -18.40 -6.08
CA ASP A 10 2.49 -19.54 -6.00
C ASP A 10 1.78 -19.74 -7.34
N LYS A 11 1.92 -20.94 -7.92
CA LYS A 11 1.53 -21.33 -9.29
C LYS A 11 0.01 -21.27 -9.57
N LYS A 12 -0.84 -20.93 -8.59
CA LYS A 12 -2.30 -21.09 -8.69
C LYS A 12 -3.10 -19.91 -9.27
N HIS A 13 -2.54 -18.71 -9.41
CA HIS A 13 -3.34 -17.53 -9.78
C HIS A 13 -2.91 -16.99 -11.16
N GLY A 14 -3.76 -17.17 -12.17
CA GLY A 14 -3.52 -16.74 -13.55
C GLY A 14 -3.40 -15.22 -13.76
N ALA A 15 -2.83 -14.85 -14.91
CA ALA A 15 -2.57 -13.49 -15.42
C ALA A 15 -1.91 -12.51 -14.41
N THR A 16 -0.58 -12.61 -14.37
CA THR A 16 0.41 -11.98 -13.48
C THR A 16 0.22 -10.49 -13.16
N HIS A 17 -0.33 -9.65 -14.04
CA HIS A 17 -0.46 -8.21 -13.76
C HIS A 17 -1.71 -7.83 -12.94
N LYS A 18 -2.87 -8.44 -13.22
CA LYS A 18 -4.12 -8.05 -12.54
C LYS A 18 -4.11 -8.45 -11.07
N SER A 19 -3.48 -9.58 -10.75
CA SER A 19 -3.26 -10.03 -9.38
C SER A 19 -2.34 -9.09 -8.60
N ILE A 20 -1.24 -8.61 -9.20
CA ILE A 20 -0.35 -7.62 -8.57
C ILE A 20 -1.12 -6.32 -8.27
N VAL A 21 -1.84 -5.77 -9.25
CA VAL A 21 -2.63 -4.55 -9.05
C VAL A 21 -3.68 -4.75 -7.94
N ALA A 22 -4.36 -5.90 -7.91
CA ALA A 22 -5.35 -6.18 -6.87
C ALA A 22 -4.71 -6.23 -5.48
N SER A 23 -3.59 -6.94 -5.32
CA SER A 23 -2.85 -7.02 -4.05
C SER A 23 -2.35 -5.65 -3.58
N ASP A 24 -1.82 -4.84 -4.50
CA ASP A 24 -1.35 -3.48 -4.19
C ASP A 24 -2.50 -2.56 -3.79
N ARG A 25 -3.65 -2.65 -4.47
CA ARG A 25 -4.83 -1.86 -4.15
C ARG A 25 -5.35 -2.17 -2.75
N ILE A 26 -5.32 -3.44 -2.34
CA ILE A 26 -5.68 -3.85 -0.97
C ILE A 26 -4.70 -3.22 0.03
N GLY A 27 -3.38 -3.34 -0.21
CA GLY A 27 -2.37 -2.73 0.65
C GLY A 27 -2.52 -1.21 0.75
N MET A 28 -2.74 -0.52 -0.37
CA MET A 28 -3.01 0.91 -0.41
C MET A 28 -4.25 1.27 0.42
N HIS A 29 -5.36 0.53 0.28
CA HIS A 29 -6.58 0.77 1.03
C HIS A 29 -6.36 0.62 2.54
N ILE A 30 -5.62 -0.42 2.96
CA ILE A 30 -5.30 -0.65 4.37
C ILE A 30 -4.42 0.48 4.92
N ILE A 31 -3.42 0.94 4.16
CA ILE A 31 -2.61 2.11 4.54
C ILE A 31 -3.47 3.36 4.70
N GLU A 32 -4.47 3.58 3.83
CA GLU A 32 -5.40 4.72 3.93
C GLU A 32 -6.23 4.72 5.22
N THR A 33 -6.46 3.55 5.83
CA THR A 33 -7.15 3.47 7.14
C THR A 33 -6.35 4.06 8.30
N GLY A 34 -5.03 4.21 8.15
CA GLY A 34 -4.17 4.66 9.24
C GLY A 34 -3.94 3.61 10.34
N ASN A 35 -4.43 2.36 10.18
CA ASN A 35 -4.37 1.33 11.22
C ASN A 35 -3.11 0.45 11.08
N PRO A 36 -2.15 0.52 12.03
CA PRO A 36 -0.93 -0.30 11.98
C PRO A 36 -1.20 -1.79 12.19
N ASP A 37 -2.23 -2.17 12.95
CA ASP A 37 -2.55 -3.58 13.23
C ASP A 37 -3.10 -4.25 11.97
N ALA A 38 -4.03 -3.57 11.27
CA ALA A 38 -4.55 -4.02 9.98
C ALA A 38 -3.43 -4.13 8.92
N PHE A 39 -2.48 -3.19 8.92
CA PHE A 39 -1.33 -3.26 8.02
C PHE A 39 -0.41 -4.45 8.34
N LYS A 40 -0.23 -4.79 9.63
CA LYS A 40 0.52 -5.97 10.03
C LYS A 40 -0.17 -7.26 9.58
N GLU A 41 -1.48 -7.37 9.78
CA GLU A 41 -2.28 -8.53 9.35
C GLU A 41 -2.18 -8.72 7.83
N TYR A 42 -2.31 -7.64 7.07
CA TYR A 42 -2.11 -7.65 5.62
C TYR A 42 -0.74 -8.18 5.19
N LEU A 43 0.34 -7.72 5.83
CA LEU A 43 1.69 -8.17 5.50
C LEU A 43 1.88 -9.68 5.80
N LEU A 44 1.22 -10.20 6.84
CA LEU A 44 1.25 -11.62 7.18
C LEU A 44 0.44 -12.48 6.21
N GLU A 45 -0.71 -11.97 5.74
CA GLU A 45 -1.63 -12.71 4.87
C GLU A 45 -1.16 -12.75 3.41
N PHE A 46 -0.70 -11.62 2.87
CA PHE A 46 -0.44 -11.47 1.44
C PHE A 46 1.04 -11.55 1.04
N ASP A 47 1.96 -11.58 2.02
CA ASP A 47 3.43 -11.56 1.84
C ASP A 47 3.90 -10.54 0.78
N ASN A 48 3.22 -9.40 0.68
CA ASN A 48 3.49 -8.43 -0.38
C ASN A 48 4.86 -7.76 -0.18
N THR A 49 5.56 -7.49 -1.29
CA THR A 49 6.95 -7.01 -1.34
C THR A 49 7.09 -5.51 -1.22
N ILE A 50 6.46 -4.93 -0.20
CA ILE A 50 6.58 -3.49 0.03
C ILE A 50 7.95 -3.22 0.66
N CYS A 51 8.90 -2.71 -0.14
CA CYS A 51 10.25 -2.36 0.32
C CYS A 51 10.24 -1.29 1.43
N GLY A 52 9.21 -0.43 1.46
CA GLY A 52 8.98 0.58 2.48
C GLY A 52 8.13 0.14 3.68
N ARG A 53 7.88 -1.16 3.88
CA ARG A 53 6.94 -1.64 4.94
C ARG A 53 7.28 -1.16 6.34
N HIS A 54 8.57 -1.06 6.70
CA HIS A 54 8.97 -0.63 8.05
C HIS A 54 8.74 0.88 8.26
N PRO A 55 9.21 1.80 7.39
CA PRO A 55 8.83 3.22 7.48
C PRO A 55 7.32 3.46 7.48
N ILE A 56 6.57 2.74 6.65
CA ILE A 56 5.10 2.83 6.62
C ILE A 56 4.51 2.40 7.97
N SER A 57 4.95 1.27 8.53
CA SER A 57 4.50 0.81 9.85
C SER A 57 4.79 1.82 10.96
N VAL A 58 6.00 2.39 11.00
CA VAL A 58 6.35 3.45 11.96
C VAL A 58 5.43 4.66 11.81
N PHE A 59 5.15 5.09 10.59
CA PHE A 59 4.23 6.19 10.32
C PHE A 59 2.80 5.88 10.82
N LEU A 60 2.27 4.68 10.54
CA LEU A 60 0.94 4.27 11.03
C LEU A 60 0.89 4.18 12.57
N HIS A 61 1.95 3.69 13.21
CA HIS A 61 2.05 3.71 14.66
C HIS A 61 2.11 5.14 15.23
N MET A 62 2.81 6.06 14.55
CA MET A 62 2.80 7.48 14.93
C MET A 62 1.39 8.06 14.83
N LEU A 63 0.64 7.75 13.77
CA LEU A 63 -0.76 8.18 13.63
C LEU A 63 -1.66 7.64 14.75
N LYS A 64 -1.50 6.35 15.10
CA LYS A 64 -2.26 5.72 16.20
C LYS A 64 -2.01 6.37 17.56
N ASN A 65 -0.80 6.91 17.79
CA ASN A 65 -0.40 7.49 19.08
C ASN A 65 -0.44 9.04 19.09
N CYS A 66 -0.78 9.67 17.97
CA CYS A 66 -0.88 11.13 17.89
C CYS A 66 -2.35 11.57 17.96
N SER A 67 -2.62 12.65 18.70
CA SER A 67 -3.97 13.26 18.74
C SER A 67 -4.36 14.00 17.45
N THR A 68 -3.44 14.10 16.47
CA THR A 68 -3.70 14.78 15.21
C THR A 68 -4.46 13.86 14.26
N SER A 69 -5.70 14.22 13.93
CA SER A 69 -6.45 13.54 12.88
C SER A 69 -5.81 13.79 11.51
N ILE A 70 -5.26 12.72 10.93
CA ILE A 70 -4.62 12.74 9.61
C ILE A 70 -5.39 11.80 8.69
N LYS A 71 -5.68 12.29 7.48
CA LYS A 71 -6.24 11.48 6.40
C LYS A 71 -5.16 11.22 5.36
N ILE A 72 -4.95 9.94 5.03
CA ILE A 72 -4.04 9.50 3.99
C ILE A 72 -4.86 9.25 2.72
N ASN A 73 -4.35 9.72 1.57
CA ASN A 73 -4.94 9.42 0.27
C ASN A 73 -3.85 9.13 -0.75
N PHE A 74 -3.96 7.99 -1.44
CA PHE A 74 -3.12 7.72 -2.60
C PHE A 74 -3.57 8.58 -3.79
N LEU A 75 -2.60 9.22 -4.44
CA LEU A 75 -2.80 10.15 -5.55
C LEU A 75 -2.54 9.48 -6.90
N ARG A 76 -1.53 8.61 -6.95
CA ARG A 76 -1.13 7.94 -8.19
C ARG A 76 -0.63 6.53 -7.89
N TYR A 77 -0.94 5.63 -8.82
CA TYR A 77 -0.45 4.27 -8.86
C TYR A 77 0.01 3.97 -10.28
N GLU A 78 1.18 3.40 -10.41
CA GLU A 78 1.79 3.06 -11.70
C GLU A 78 2.67 1.82 -11.53
N GLN A 79 2.92 1.11 -12.63
CA GLN A 79 3.80 -0.05 -12.64
C GLN A 79 4.91 0.15 -13.67
N SER A 80 6.11 -0.33 -13.37
CA SER A 80 7.27 -0.22 -14.28
C SER A 80 6.98 -0.86 -15.64
N SER A 81 6.23 -1.96 -15.65
CA SER A 81 5.86 -2.72 -16.84
C SER A 81 4.52 -3.40 -16.62
N ARG A 82 3.78 -3.64 -17.72
CA ARG A 82 2.59 -4.49 -17.66
C ARG A 82 3.01 -5.94 -17.87
N CYS A 83 3.14 -6.73 -16.81
CA CYS A 83 3.46 -8.16 -16.94
C CYS A 83 2.41 -8.88 -17.80
N LYS A 84 2.83 -9.43 -18.93
CA LYS A 84 1.99 -10.22 -19.84
C LYS A 84 2.24 -11.71 -19.69
N THR A 85 3.45 -12.08 -19.27
CA THR A 85 3.88 -13.46 -19.11
C THR A 85 4.35 -13.75 -17.68
N MET A 86 4.50 -15.03 -17.35
CA MET A 86 5.01 -15.49 -16.05
C MET A 86 6.51 -15.25 -15.85
N ARG A 87 7.23 -14.84 -16.90
CA ARG A 87 8.66 -14.50 -16.86
C ARG A 87 8.89 -13.00 -16.68
N ASP A 88 7.82 -12.20 -16.77
CA ASP A 88 7.91 -10.75 -16.66
C ASP A 88 7.93 -10.35 -15.19
N SER A 89 8.87 -9.49 -14.80
CA SER A 89 8.86 -8.80 -13.51
C SER A 89 8.33 -7.37 -13.68
N SER A 90 7.67 -6.88 -12.63
CA SER A 90 7.20 -5.50 -12.54
C SER A 90 7.34 -5.00 -11.12
N VAL A 91 7.67 -3.72 -10.98
CA VAL A 91 7.71 -2.99 -9.72
C VAL A 91 6.56 -2.00 -9.71
N SER A 92 5.79 -2.04 -8.64
CA SER A 92 4.67 -1.12 -8.42
C SER A 92 5.14 0.13 -7.68
N TYR A 93 4.67 1.29 -8.16
CA TYR A 93 4.92 2.59 -7.56
C TYR A 93 3.59 3.21 -7.14
N ALA A 94 3.54 3.72 -5.91
CA ALA A 94 2.38 4.41 -5.38
C ALA A 94 2.82 5.70 -4.67
N SER A 95 2.06 6.76 -4.84
CA SER A 95 2.29 8.04 -4.15
C SER A 95 1.05 8.40 -3.33
N ALA A 96 1.27 8.84 -2.10
CA ALA A 96 0.21 9.26 -1.19
C ALA A 96 0.52 10.61 -0.56
N ALA A 97 -0.53 11.34 -0.21
CA ALA A 97 -0.46 12.53 0.62
C ALA A 97 -1.22 12.30 1.93
N ALA A 98 -0.62 12.75 3.03
CA ALA A 98 -1.22 12.77 4.34
C ALA A 98 -1.53 14.21 4.72
N LYS A 99 -2.81 14.51 4.99
CA LYS A 99 -3.25 15.85 5.39
C LYS A 99 -3.94 15.82 6.74
N ARG A 100 -3.69 16.83 7.55
CA ARG A 100 -4.50 17.06 8.75
C ARG A 100 -5.94 17.33 8.31
N PHE A 101 -6.89 16.71 9.00
CA PHE A 101 -8.31 16.95 8.77
C PHE A 101 -8.97 17.33 10.09
N ASN A 102 -9.67 18.45 10.11
CA ASN A 102 -10.43 18.90 11.28
C ASN A 102 -11.89 18.44 11.12
N PRO A 103 -12.36 17.47 11.92
CA PRO A 103 -13.74 17.00 11.82
C PRO A 103 -14.79 18.09 12.11
N THR A 104 -14.42 19.14 12.84
CA THR A 104 -15.30 20.28 13.19
C THR A 104 -15.62 21.24 12.04
N ARG A 105 -14.97 21.15 10.87
CA ARG A 105 -15.23 22.04 9.71
C ARG A 105 -16.11 21.41 8.61
N ALA A 106 -16.55 20.17 8.78
CA ALA A 106 -17.31 19.45 7.76
C ALA A 106 -18.85 19.60 7.87
N GLN A 107 -19.36 20.39 8.83
CA GLN A 107 -20.81 20.60 9.04
C GLN A 107 -21.33 21.99 8.61
N THR A 108 -20.61 22.73 7.77
CA THR A 108 -21.06 24.06 7.31
C THR A 108 -21.05 24.18 5.79
N TYR A 109 -21.86 23.36 5.13
CA TYR A 109 -22.37 23.62 3.78
C TYR A 109 -23.81 23.10 3.74
N ASN A 110 -24.75 23.97 4.11
CA ASN A 110 -26.15 23.90 3.70
C ASN A 110 -26.29 24.75 2.44
#